data_AF-A0A7K1KV18-F1
#
_entry.id   AF-A0A7K1KV18-F1
#
_cell.length_a   1.000
_cell.length_b   1.000
_cell.length_c   1.000
_cell.angle_alpha   90.00
_cell.angle_beta   90.00
_cell.angle_gamma   90.00
#
_symmetry.space_group_name_H-M   'P 1'
#
loop_
_entity.id
_entity.type
_entity.pdbx_description
1 polymer ?
#
loop_
_entity_poly.entity_id
_entity_poly.type
_entity_poly.pdbx_seq_one_letter_code
_entity_poly.pdbx_strand_id
1 'polypeptide(L)'
;MASDEYYIVSAVKIRFEDGAAVCAAARSELARLKERHGDDTELQRFFTAPPESPASAMLWLASPTRLKYLYPGLDVQAESQFFARADVLKPIPPAHDPLDAFWDQARRQLDPPAPPSDTPTMRFVGTSEDSDTFTVGLAEQPDGGGQCLLFMGPLADDPDAETYCLSTESAATRYGGVRECVLEDDLLRIKLSRAAARELGIGPELAITLEFAEATALEELRDGLRRVLASGPRRNRPKRLEL
;
A
#
# COMPACT_ATOMS: atom_id res chain seq x y z
N MET A 1 29.75 -19.94 -1.05
CA MET A 1 29.39 -19.96 0.38
C MET A 1 27.91 -19.63 0.41
N ALA A 2 27.04 -20.56 0.81
CA ALA A 2 25.64 -20.21 1.03
C ALA A 2 25.57 -19.31 2.27
N SER A 3 24.81 -18.22 2.20
CA SER A 3 24.54 -17.35 3.35
C SER A 3 23.08 -17.56 3.75
N ASP A 4 22.82 -17.78 5.03
CA ASP A 4 21.48 -17.85 5.61
C ASP A 4 20.98 -16.46 6.07
N GLU A 5 21.65 -15.39 5.61
CA GLU A 5 21.35 -14.00 5.98
C GLU A 5 20.33 -13.36 5.04
N TYR A 6 19.36 -12.67 5.61
CA TYR A 6 18.36 -11.89 4.90
C TYR A 6 18.63 -10.40 5.07
N TYR A 7 18.50 -9.65 3.98
CA TYR A 7 18.77 -8.21 3.94
C TYR A 7 17.51 -7.45 3.55
N ILE A 8 17.14 -6.44 4.33
CA ILE A 8 16.07 -5.49 4.00
C ILE A 8 16.73 -4.23 3.42
N VAL A 9 16.41 -3.90 2.17
CA VAL A 9 16.86 -2.65 1.54
C VAL A 9 15.82 -1.58 1.85
N SER A 10 16.16 -0.65 2.76
CA SER A 10 15.30 0.43 3.22
C SER A 10 15.08 1.52 2.15
N ALA A 11 14.03 2.34 2.33
CA ALA A 11 13.69 3.44 1.44
C ALA A 11 14.78 4.52 1.42
N VAL A 12 15.36 4.76 0.24
CA VAL A 12 16.36 5.81 0.00
C VAL A 12 15.73 6.97 -0.78
N LYS A 13 15.96 8.21 -0.32
CA LYS A 13 15.59 9.41 -1.08
C LYS A 13 16.67 9.73 -2.10
N ILE A 14 16.33 9.63 -3.38
CA ILE A 14 17.27 9.85 -4.48
C ILE A 14 16.84 11.10 -5.26
N ARG A 15 17.77 12.05 -5.45
CA ARG A 15 17.61 13.18 -6.37
C ARG A 15 18.47 12.92 -7.60
N PHE A 16 17.87 12.99 -8.78
CA PHE A 16 18.59 12.94 -10.05
C PHE A 16 18.84 14.35 -10.55
N GLU A 17 20.08 14.67 -10.91
CA GLU A 17 20.39 15.90 -11.63
C GLU A 17 19.97 15.81 -13.09
N ASP A 18 20.05 14.59 -13.65
CA ASP A 18 19.58 14.27 -14.99
C ASP A 18 18.69 13.02 -14.94
N GLY A 19 17.38 13.25 -14.81
CA GLY A 19 16.40 12.15 -14.82
C GLY A 19 16.33 11.43 -16.17
N ALA A 20 16.64 12.12 -17.27
CA ALA A 20 16.61 11.51 -18.60
C ALA A 20 17.72 10.48 -18.77
N ALA A 21 18.91 10.73 -18.21
CA ALA A 21 20.01 9.78 -18.17
C ALA A 21 19.64 8.48 -17.44
N VAL A 22 18.90 8.57 -16.32
CA VAL A 22 18.44 7.39 -15.57
C VAL A 22 17.46 6.56 -16.39
N CYS A 23 16.47 7.21 -17.03
CA CYS A 23 15.55 6.52 -17.92
C CYS A 23 16.28 5.87 -19.10
N ALA A 24 17.26 6.55 -19.69
CA ALA A 24 18.07 6.02 -20.79
C ALA A 24 18.88 4.79 -20.35
N ALA A 25 19.49 4.83 -19.16
CA ALA A 25 20.21 3.70 -18.58
C ALA A 25 19.29 2.49 -18.36
N ALA A 26 18.12 2.70 -17.74
CA ALA A 26 17.14 1.63 -17.51
C ALA A 26 16.66 1.00 -18.83
N ARG A 27 16.34 1.81 -19.85
CA ARG A 27 15.96 1.33 -21.18
C ARG A 27 17.09 0.58 -21.88
N SER A 28 18.33 1.07 -21.78
CA SER A 28 19.49 0.38 -22.36
C SER A 28 19.70 -1.00 -21.74
N GLU A 29 19.50 -1.12 -20.43
CA GLU A 29 19.60 -2.39 -19.72
C GLU A 29 18.48 -3.36 -20.15
N LEU A 30 17.22 -2.88 -20.18
CA LEU A 30 16.07 -3.68 -20.61
C LEU A 30 16.19 -4.15 -22.06
N ALA A 31 16.72 -3.33 -22.97
CA ALA A 31 16.98 -3.74 -24.35
C ALA A 31 17.96 -4.93 -24.43
N ARG A 32 19.06 -4.88 -23.67
CA ARG A 32 20.04 -5.98 -23.60
C ARG A 32 19.49 -7.24 -22.92
N LEU A 33 18.53 -7.09 -22.01
CA LEU A 33 17.82 -8.23 -21.43
C LEU A 33 16.84 -8.84 -22.43
N LYS A 34 16.11 -8.01 -23.19
CA LYS A 34 15.18 -8.48 -24.23
C LYS A 34 15.88 -9.30 -25.31
N GLU A 35 17.11 -8.91 -25.70
CA GLU A 35 17.91 -9.69 -26.65
C GLU A 35 18.25 -11.10 -26.17
N ARG A 36 18.43 -11.27 -24.84
CA ARG A 36 18.88 -12.53 -24.23
C ARG A 36 17.76 -13.38 -23.64
N HIS A 37 16.68 -12.73 -23.21
CA HIS A 37 15.59 -13.29 -22.42
C HIS A 37 14.22 -12.83 -22.95
N GLY A 38 14.12 -12.59 -24.25
CA GLY A 38 12.93 -11.99 -24.89
C GLY A 38 11.64 -12.79 -24.72
N ASP A 39 11.74 -14.08 -24.41
CA ASP A 39 10.60 -14.98 -24.19
C ASP A 39 10.24 -15.14 -22.70
N ASP A 40 10.97 -14.48 -21.78
CA ASP A 40 10.72 -14.59 -20.34
C ASP A 40 9.45 -13.83 -19.94
N THR A 41 8.49 -14.55 -19.35
CA THR A 41 7.18 -14.03 -18.96
C THR A 41 7.24 -13.02 -17.82
N GLU A 42 8.21 -13.13 -16.89
CA GLU A 42 8.37 -12.15 -15.80
C GLU A 42 8.87 -10.79 -16.32
N LEU A 43 9.62 -10.80 -17.43
CA LEU A 43 10.15 -9.58 -18.04
C LEU A 43 9.21 -8.90 -19.03
N GLN A 44 8.19 -9.60 -19.55
CA GLN A 44 7.31 -9.05 -20.58
C GLN A 44 6.70 -7.72 -20.17
N ARG A 45 6.23 -7.58 -18.92
CA ARG A 45 5.66 -6.32 -18.40
C ARG A 45 6.61 -5.13 -18.55
N PHE A 46 7.92 -5.34 -18.38
CA PHE A 46 8.93 -4.30 -18.49
C PHE A 46 9.35 -4.05 -19.95
N PHE A 47 9.22 -5.05 -20.82
CA PHE A 47 9.49 -4.90 -22.25
C PHE A 47 8.35 -4.19 -23.00
N THR A 48 7.11 -4.40 -22.59
CA THR A 48 5.92 -3.77 -23.19
C THR A 48 5.71 -2.34 -22.71
N ALA A 49 6.14 -2.03 -21.48
CA ALA A 49 6.05 -0.71 -20.88
C ALA A 49 7.42 -0.29 -20.31
N PRO A 50 8.40 0.04 -21.17
CA PRO A 50 9.71 0.47 -20.72
C PRO A 50 9.61 1.79 -19.92
N PRO A 51 10.53 2.06 -18.97
CA PRO A 51 10.48 3.27 -18.15
C PRO A 51 10.45 4.58 -18.95
N GLU A 52 9.41 5.38 -18.69
CA GLU A 52 9.22 6.71 -19.30
C GLU A 52 9.52 7.86 -18.33
N SER A 53 9.58 7.58 -17.03
CA SER A 53 9.88 8.55 -15.97
C SER A 53 11.01 8.06 -15.05
N PRO A 54 11.75 8.95 -14.37
CA PRO A 54 12.78 8.54 -13.41
C PRO A 54 12.24 7.64 -12.30
N ALA A 55 11.00 7.87 -11.87
CA ALA A 55 10.32 7.02 -10.90
C ALA A 55 10.14 5.59 -11.44
N SER A 56 9.56 5.43 -12.64
CA SER A 56 9.43 4.11 -13.28
C SER A 56 10.78 3.44 -13.59
N ALA A 57 11.81 4.24 -13.87
CA ALA A 57 13.16 3.73 -14.09
C ALA A 57 13.76 3.19 -12.78
N MET A 58 13.49 3.86 -11.66
CA MET A 58 13.92 3.38 -10.35
C MET A 58 13.17 2.14 -9.88
N LEU A 59 11.88 2.03 -10.19
CA LEU A 59 11.14 0.79 -9.96
C LEU A 59 11.84 -0.39 -10.64
N TRP A 60 12.26 -0.24 -11.89
CA TRP A 60 13.05 -1.27 -12.57
C TRP A 60 14.42 -1.48 -11.90
N LEU A 61 15.20 -0.41 -11.71
CA LEU A 61 16.59 -0.48 -11.23
C LEU A 61 16.72 -1.07 -9.83
N ALA A 62 15.70 -0.91 -9.00
CA ALA A 62 15.62 -1.47 -7.65
C ALA A 62 14.73 -2.72 -7.55
N SER A 63 14.12 -3.17 -8.65
CA SER A 63 13.19 -4.31 -8.60
C SER A 63 13.91 -5.61 -8.20
N PRO A 64 13.24 -6.47 -7.42
CA PRO A 64 13.71 -7.83 -7.17
C PRO A 64 13.90 -8.61 -8.48
N THR A 65 13.03 -8.38 -9.46
CA THR A 65 13.15 -8.97 -10.81
C THR A 65 14.52 -8.67 -11.41
N ARG A 66 14.95 -7.41 -11.46
CA ARG A 66 16.29 -7.04 -11.98
C ARG A 66 17.42 -7.71 -11.19
N LEU A 67 17.32 -7.76 -9.86
CA LEU A 67 18.36 -8.35 -9.01
C LEU A 67 18.55 -9.85 -9.29
N LYS A 68 17.47 -10.60 -9.55
CA LYS A 68 17.56 -12.02 -9.95
C LYS A 68 18.42 -12.22 -11.20
N TYR A 69 18.37 -11.29 -12.16
CA TYR A 69 19.18 -11.34 -13.38
C TYR A 69 20.63 -10.94 -13.17
N LEU A 70 20.92 -10.06 -12.21
CA LEU A 70 22.29 -9.66 -11.89
C LEU A 70 23.01 -10.70 -11.03
N TYR A 71 22.28 -11.42 -10.18
CA TYR A 71 22.84 -12.34 -9.19
C TYR A 71 22.19 -13.72 -9.31
N PRO A 72 22.78 -14.63 -10.10
CA PRO A 72 22.31 -16.01 -10.21
C PRO A 72 22.25 -16.69 -8.83
N GLY A 73 21.09 -17.27 -8.50
CA GLY A 73 20.85 -17.91 -7.21
C GLY A 73 20.30 -16.97 -6.12
N LEU A 74 20.02 -15.71 -6.44
CA LEU A 74 19.25 -14.84 -5.55
C LEU A 74 17.82 -15.37 -5.42
N ASP A 75 17.41 -15.59 -4.17
CA ASP A 75 16.08 -16.03 -3.82
C ASP A 75 15.29 -14.88 -3.18
N VAL A 76 14.12 -14.58 -3.73
CA VAL A 76 13.27 -13.47 -3.29
C VAL A 76 12.10 -14.05 -2.52
N GLN A 77 12.20 -14.00 -1.20
CA GLN A 77 11.23 -14.62 -0.28
C GLN A 77 9.94 -13.80 -0.08
N ALA A 78 10.01 -12.48 -0.25
CA ALA A 78 8.85 -11.59 -0.17
C ALA A 78 9.09 -10.31 -0.98
N GLU A 79 8.05 -9.84 -1.68
CA GLU A 79 8.01 -8.55 -2.35
C GLU A 79 6.97 -7.68 -1.64
N SER A 80 7.43 -6.73 -0.82
CA SER A 80 6.53 -5.72 -0.26
C SER A 80 6.31 -4.63 -1.30
N GLN A 81 5.10 -4.57 -1.85
CA GLN A 81 4.68 -3.46 -2.70
C GLN A 81 4.62 -2.12 -1.94
N PHE A 82 4.64 -2.14 -0.60
CA PHE A 82 4.58 -0.95 0.24
C PHE A 82 5.86 -0.09 0.20
N PHE A 83 7.04 -0.68 -0.01
CA PHE A 83 8.30 0.08 -0.10
C PHE A 83 8.64 0.57 -1.51
N ALA A 84 7.94 0.08 -2.53
CA ALA A 84 8.14 0.45 -3.92
C ALA A 84 7.17 1.55 -4.39
N ARG A 85 6.52 2.28 -3.49
CA ARG A 85 5.86 3.53 -3.86
C ARG A 85 6.95 4.59 -4.00
N ALA A 86 7.36 4.87 -5.24
CA ALA A 86 8.18 6.04 -5.55
C ALA A 86 7.31 7.29 -5.39
N ASP A 87 6.96 7.63 -4.16
CA ASP A 87 6.26 8.87 -3.89
C ASP A 87 7.21 10.01 -4.24
N VAL A 88 6.81 10.82 -5.22
CA VAL A 88 7.48 12.08 -5.53
C VAL A 88 7.24 13.00 -4.33
N LEU A 89 8.14 12.93 -3.35
CA LEU A 89 8.10 13.81 -2.20
C LEU A 89 8.11 15.26 -2.70
N LYS A 90 7.18 16.08 -2.17
CA LYS A 90 7.16 17.52 -2.45
C LYS A 90 8.55 18.12 -2.17
N PRO A 91 8.98 19.14 -2.94
CA PRO A 91 10.28 19.79 -2.71
C PRO A 91 10.38 20.25 -1.25
N ILE A 92 11.42 19.78 -0.54
CA ILE A 92 11.72 20.29 0.80
C ILE A 92 12.31 21.70 0.61
N PRO A 93 11.78 22.73 1.29
CA PRO A 93 12.32 24.08 1.19
C PRO A 93 13.83 24.10 1.51
N PRO A 94 14.64 24.92 0.82
CA PRO A 94 16.10 24.91 0.93
C PRO A 94 16.64 25.34 2.31
N ALA A 95 15.78 25.71 3.25
CA ALA A 95 16.15 26.20 4.58
C ALA A 95 16.35 25.07 5.63
N HIS A 96 16.03 23.82 5.29
CA HIS A 96 16.34 22.67 6.15
C HIS A 96 17.50 21.87 5.56
N ASP A 97 18.41 21.41 6.41
CA ASP A 97 19.33 20.34 6.02
C ASP A 97 18.47 19.17 5.49
N PRO A 98 18.64 18.76 4.22
CA PRO A 98 17.84 17.70 3.62
C PRO A 98 17.88 16.39 4.41
N LEU A 99 18.96 16.15 5.14
CA LEU A 99 19.15 14.98 5.99
C LEU A 99 18.33 15.10 7.29
N ASP A 100 18.31 16.27 7.92
CA ASP A 100 17.49 16.51 9.12
C ASP A 100 16.00 16.50 8.80
N ALA A 101 15.58 17.11 7.68
CA ALA A 101 14.19 17.06 7.25
C ALA A 101 13.76 15.63 6.88
N PHE A 102 14.66 14.84 6.28
CA PHE A 102 14.44 13.41 6.04
C PHE A 102 14.32 12.66 7.37
N TRP A 103 15.22 12.86 8.33
CA TRP A 103 15.16 12.18 9.61
C TRP A 103 14.00 12.65 10.50
N ASP A 104 13.54 13.90 10.38
CA ASP A 104 12.34 14.38 11.06
C ASP A 104 11.07 13.80 10.42
N GLN A 105 11.05 13.65 9.10
CA GLN A 105 9.98 12.90 8.43
C GLN A 105 10.04 11.43 8.85
N ALA A 106 11.18 10.76 8.71
CA ALA A 106 11.38 9.36 9.05
C ALA A 106 11.16 9.06 10.54
N ARG A 107 11.55 9.93 11.49
CA ARG A 107 11.25 9.76 12.93
C ARG A 107 9.74 9.81 13.20
N ARG A 108 9.00 10.69 12.52
CA ARG A 108 7.53 10.68 12.58
C ARG A 108 6.90 9.40 12.00
N GLN A 109 7.65 8.66 11.18
CA GLN A 109 7.22 7.39 10.59
C GLN A 109 7.74 6.15 11.35
N LEU A 110 8.88 6.28 12.05
CA LEU A 110 9.68 5.18 12.62
C LEU A 110 9.81 5.26 14.15
N ASP A 111 9.18 6.24 14.81
CA ASP A 111 9.09 6.25 16.28
C ASP A 111 8.53 4.90 16.75
N PRO A 112 9.11 4.29 17.81
CA PRO A 112 8.61 3.03 18.34
C PRO A 112 7.11 3.22 18.67
N PRO A 113 6.28 2.18 18.41
CA PRO A 113 4.85 2.31 18.58
C PRO A 113 4.56 2.87 19.97
N ALA A 114 3.61 3.80 20.04
CA ALA A 114 2.96 4.07 21.31
C ALA A 114 2.55 2.70 21.90
N PRO A 115 2.71 2.47 23.21
CA PRO A 115 2.25 1.22 23.80
C PRO A 115 0.81 0.98 23.34
N PRO A 116 0.44 -0.27 23.01
CA PRO A 116 -0.86 -0.57 22.41
C PRO A 116 -1.94 0.10 23.26
N SER A 117 -2.56 1.11 22.67
CA SER A 117 -3.80 1.66 23.18
C SER A 117 -4.83 0.55 23.03
N ASP A 118 -5.65 0.32 24.06
CA ASP A 118 -6.78 -0.61 24.00
C ASP A 118 -7.77 -0.25 22.86
N THR A 119 -7.61 0.94 22.28
CA THR A 119 -8.32 1.42 21.09
C THR A 119 -7.31 1.76 19.98
N PRO A 120 -7.31 1.07 18.83
CA PRO A 120 -6.42 1.40 17.72
C PRO A 120 -6.55 2.86 17.28
N THR A 121 -5.41 3.50 17.00
CA THR A 121 -5.37 4.84 16.43
C THR A 121 -4.76 4.79 15.03
N MET A 122 -5.57 5.11 14.02
CA MET A 122 -5.12 5.19 12.62
C MET A 122 -4.74 6.64 12.30
N ARG A 123 -3.57 6.82 11.68
CA ARG A 123 -3.01 8.15 11.38
C ARG A 123 -2.88 8.42 9.89
N PHE A 124 -3.02 7.37 9.09
CA PHE A 124 -2.89 7.42 7.65
C PHE A 124 -4.11 6.79 7.01
N VAL A 125 -4.56 7.43 5.94
CA VAL A 125 -5.51 6.88 4.98
C VAL A 125 -4.86 6.92 3.61
N GLY A 126 -5.21 5.97 2.76
CA GLY A 126 -4.83 6.04 1.36
C GLY A 126 -5.80 5.25 0.49
N THR A 127 -5.98 5.72 -0.72
CA THR A 127 -6.71 5.03 -1.76
C THR A 127 -5.78 4.55 -2.87
N SER A 128 -6.18 3.46 -3.53
CA SER A 128 -5.48 2.92 -4.70
C SER A 128 -6.49 2.28 -5.65
N GLU A 129 -6.23 2.43 -6.94
CA GLU A 129 -6.96 1.75 -8.01
C GLU A 129 -5.99 0.89 -8.80
N ASP A 130 -6.33 -0.39 -8.96
CA ASP A 130 -5.73 -1.31 -9.93
C ASP A 130 -6.78 -1.70 -10.98
N SER A 131 -6.41 -2.43 -12.02
CA SER A 131 -7.22 -2.73 -13.22
C SER A 131 -8.64 -3.24 -12.96
N ASP A 132 -8.92 -3.85 -11.81
CA ASP A 132 -10.25 -4.35 -11.41
C ASP A 132 -10.69 -3.96 -9.98
N THR A 133 -9.81 -3.36 -9.17
CA THR A 133 -10.03 -3.23 -7.73
C THR A 133 -9.78 -1.79 -7.24
N PHE A 134 -10.72 -1.26 -6.47
CA PHE A 134 -10.54 -0.06 -5.66
C PHE A 134 -10.25 -0.45 -4.21
N THR A 135 -9.21 0.15 -3.63
CA THR A 135 -8.78 -0.08 -2.25
C THR A 135 -8.84 1.23 -1.46
N VAL A 136 -9.36 1.16 -0.24
CA VAL A 136 -9.14 2.18 0.80
C VAL A 136 -8.47 1.52 2.00
N GLY A 137 -7.37 2.09 2.44
CA GLY A 137 -6.58 1.60 3.56
C GLY A 137 -6.52 2.60 4.70
N LEU A 138 -6.47 2.06 5.91
CA LEU A 138 -6.17 2.76 7.16
C LEU A 138 -4.92 2.13 7.77
N ALA A 139 -4.02 2.96 8.27
CA ALA A 139 -2.83 2.46 8.95
C ALA A 139 -2.42 3.35 10.14
N GLU A 140 -1.84 2.71 11.15
CA GLU A 140 -1.20 3.39 12.28
C GLU A 140 0.10 4.08 11.84
N GLN A 141 0.86 3.41 10.95
CA GLN A 141 2.14 3.87 10.43
C GLN A 141 2.08 4.06 8.90
N PRO A 142 2.87 4.99 8.34
CA PRO A 142 2.77 5.35 6.92
C PRO A 142 3.34 4.30 5.97
N ASP A 143 4.17 3.38 6.47
CA ASP A 143 4.67 2.22 5.73
C ASP A 143 3.69 1.03 5.78
N GLY A 144 2.54 1.19 6.43
CA GLY A 144 1.57 0.11 6.67
C GLY A 144 1.92 -0.79 7.86
N GLY A 145 2.98 -0.46 8.60
CA GLY A 145 3.34 -1.11 9.86
C GLY A 145 2.34 -0.83 10.99
N GLY A 146 2.43 -1.61 12.06
CA GLY A 146 1.46 -1.56 13.16
C GLY A 146 0.10 -2.13 12.75
N GLN A 147 -0.97 -1.57 13.30
CA GLN A 147 -2.33 -1.99 12.92
C GLN A 147 -2.73 -1.37 11.59
N CYS A 148 -3.35 -2.17 10.71
CA CYS A 148 -3.90 -1.68 9.46
C CYS A 148 -5.19 -2.40 9.07
N LEU A 149 -6.04 -1.69 8.33
CA LEU A 149 -7.28 -2.23 7.75
C LEU A 149 -7.37 -1.83 6.29
N LEU A 150 -7.54 -2.81 5.42
CA LEU A 150 -7.69 -2.61 3.98
C LEU A 150 -9.08 -3.05 3.55
N PHE A 151 -9.84 -2.17 2.92
CA PHE A 151 -11.11 -2.47 2.29
C PHE A 151 -10.92 -2.45 0.79
N MET A 152 -11.22 -3.56 0.13
CA MET A 152 -11.04 -3.72 -1.32
C MET A 152 -12.37 -4.12 -1.94
N GLY A 153 -12.77 -3.43 -3.01
CA GLY A 153 -13.99 -3.75 -3.75
C GLY A 153 -13.77 -3.61 -5.26
N PRO A 154 -14.69 -4.16 -6.07
CA PRO A 154 -14.60 -4.04 -7.52
C PRO A 154 -14.65 -2.57 -7.95
N LEU A 155 -13.93 -2.23 -9.02
CA LEU A 155 -13.98 -0.89 -9.63
C LEU A 155 -15.36 -0.57 -10.24
N ALA A 156 -15.99 -1.57 -10.83
CA ALA A 156 -17.31 -1.45 -11.45
C ALA A 156 -18.41 -1.69 -10.42
N ASP A 157 -19.46 -0.88 -10.48
CA ASP A 157 -20.70 -1.11 -9.72
C ASP A 157 -21.53 -2.20 -10.43
N ASP A 158 -20.98 -3.41 -10.44
CA ASP A 158 -21.62 -4.60 -10.98
C ASP A 158 -22.30 -5.35 -9.82
N PRO A 159 -23.65 -5.47 -9.83
CA PRO A 159 -24.38 -6.18 -8.79
C PRO A 159 -24.07 -7.69 -8.74
N ASP A 160 -23.50 -8.24 -9.82
CA ASP A 160 -23.05 -9.64 -9.93
C ASP A 160 -21.55 -9.80 -9.62
N ALA A 161 -20.80 -8.71 -9.43
CA ALA A 161 -19.40 -8.78 -9.06
C ALA A 161 -19.20 -9.38 -7.66
N GLU A 162 -17.98 -9.88 -7.44
CA GLU A 162 -17.56 -10.36 -6.13
C GLU A 162 -17.71 -9.26 -5.08
N THR A 163 -18.11 -9.68 -3.88
CA THR A 163 -18.28 -8.75 -2.76
C THR A 163 -16.95 -8.13 -2.37
N TYR A 164 -16.97 -6.94 -1.78
CA TYR A 164 -15.77 -6.38 -1.16
C TYR A 164 -15.13 -7.36 -0.16
N CYS A 165 -13.82 -7.23 0.06
CA CYS A 165 -13.11 -7.90 1.14
C CYS A 165 -12.47 -6.90 2.11
N LEU A 166 -12.22 -7.39 3.32
CA LEU A 166 -11.53 -6.70 4.40
C LEU A 166 -10.28 -7.50 4.74
N SER A 167 -9.13 -6.84 4.85
CA SER A 167 -7.86 -7.44 5.27
C SER A 167 -7.24 -6.68 6.44
N THR A 168 -6.47 -7.38 7.26
CA THR A 168 -5.72 -6.82 8.41
C THR A 168 -4.21 -6.89 8.17
N GLU A 169 -3.43 -6.35 9.11
CA GLU A 169 -1.96 -6.39 9.12
C GLU A 169 -1.37 -7.80 9.11
N SER A 170 -2.12 -8.81 9.57
CA SER A 170 -1.70 -10.22 9.53
C SER A 170 -1.97 -10.90 8.19
N ALA A 171 -2.38 -10.14 7.16
CA ALA A 171 -2.86 -10.62 5.87
C ALA A 171 -4.12 -11.51 5.93
N ALA A 172 -4.74 -11.64 7.10
CA ALA A 172 -6.03 -12.30 7.24
C ALA A 172 -7.07 -11.53 6.41
N THR A 173 -7.79 -12.24 5.54
CA THR A 173 -8.70 -11.62 4.55
C THR A 173 -10.07 -12.28 4.60
N ARG A 174 -11.12 -11.45 4.59
CA ARG A 174 -12.52 -11.89 4.61
C ARG A 174 -13.35 -11.15 3.58
N TYR A 175 -14.11 -11.91 2.80
CA TYR A 175 -15.11 -11.37 1.88
C TYR A 175 -16.42 -11.03 2.61
N GLY A 176 -16.82 -9.76 2.53
CA GLY A 176 -17.98 -9.18 3.19
C GLY A 176 -17.92 -9.24 4.72
N GLY A 177 -19.09 -9.16 5.35
CA GLY A 177 -19.23 -9.43 6.77
C GLY A 177 -19.16 -8.21 7.70
N VAL A 178 -19.04 -7.00 7.15
CA VAL A 178 -19.33 -5.76 7.89
C VAL A 178 -20.84 -5.61 8.02
N ARG A 179 -21.31 -5.42 9.24
CA ARG A 179 -22.73 -5.27 9.58
C ARG A 179 -23.11 -3.81 9.77
N GLU A 180 -22.24 -3.04 10.39
CA GLU A 180 -22.38 -1.61 10.61
C GLU A 180 -21.02 -0.95 10.38
N CYS A 181 -21.03 0.20 9.72
CA CYS A 181 -19.86 1.08 9.59
C CYS A 181 -20.35 2.51 9.81
N VAL A 182 -19.84 3.14 10.87
CA VAL A 182 -20.26 4.47 11.30
C VAL A 182 -19.01 5.30 11.53
N LEU A 183 -18.93 6.43 10.85
CA LEU A 183 -17.87 7.42 11.01
C LEU A 183 -18.49 8.67 11.64
N GLU A 184 -18.14 8.92 12.90
CA GLU A 184 -18.59 10.09 13.66
C GLU A 184 -17.35 10.86 14.11
N ASP A 185 -17.20 12.10 13.64
CA ASP A 185 -16.04 12.96 13.90
C ASP A 185 -14.69 12.26 13.61
N ASP A 186 -13.94 11.92 14.65
CA ASP A 186 -12.63 11.26 14.63
C ASP A 186 -12.71 9.78 15.03
N LEU A 187 -13.90 9.18 15.05
CA LEU A 187 -14.10 7.80 15.48
C LEU A 187 -14.79 6.96 14.40
N LEU A 188 -14.07 5.94 13.93
CA LEU A 188 -14.63 4.91 13.06
C LEU A 188 -15.07 3.70 13.88
N ARG A 189 -16.36 3.39 13.85
CA ARG A 189 -16.95 2.22 14.48
C ARG A 189 -17.35 1.19 13.42
N ILE A 190 -16.83 -0.03 13.54
CA ILE A 190 -17.14 -1.14 12.64
C ILE A 190 -17.68 -2.29 13.48
N LYS A 191 -18.86 -2.82 13.09
CA LYS A 191 -19.35 -4.10 13.62
C LYS A 191 -19.22 -5.17 12.57
N LEU A 192 -18.57 -6.27 12.95
CA LEU A 192 -18.36 -7.44 12.11
C LEU A 192 -19.34 -8.55 12.48
N SER A 193 -19.66 -9.39 11.49
CA SER A 193 -20.25 -10.68 11.78
C SER A 193 -19.26 -11.54 12.58
N ARG A 194 -19.77 -12.44 13.44
CA ARG A 194 -18.91 -13.35 14.22
C ARG A 194 -17.96 -14.18 13.35
N ALA A 195 -18.40 -14.58 12.15
CA ALA A 195 -17.56 -15.32 11.21
C ALA A 195 -16.40 -14.44 10.70
N ALA A 196 -16.70 -13.20 10.30
CA ALA A 196 -15.69 -12.24 9.84
C ALA A 196 -14.68 -11.92 10.94
N ALA A 197 -15.15 -11.60 12.15
CA ALA A 197 -14.28 -11.32 13.30
C ALA A 197 -13.30 -12.48 13.57
N ARG A 198 -13.81 -13.72 13.58
CA ARG A 198 -12.98 -14.92 13.78
C ARG A 198 -11.98 -15.15 12.66
N GLU A 199 -12.38 -15.01 11.39
CA GLU A 199 -11.50 -15.20 10.24
C GLU A 199 -10.41 -14.12 10.15
N LEU A 200 -10.72 -12.90 10.58
CA LEU A 200 -9.78 -11.77 10.62
C LEU A 200 -8.90 -11.75 11.88
N GLY A 201 -9.22 -12.57 12.89
CA GLY A 201 -8.48 -12.62 14.16
C GLY A 201 -8.69 -11.38 15.05
N ILE A 202 -9.76 -10.60 14.84
CA ILE A 202 -10.04 -9.35 15.54
C ILE A 202 -11.40 -9.37 16.26
N GLY A 203 -11.64 -8.38 17.12
CA GLY A 203 -12.90 -8.23 17.83
C GLY A 203 -14.11 -8.04 16.90
N PRO A 204 -15.32 -8.47 17.30
CA PRO A 204 -16.53 -8.26 16.52
C PRO A 204 -16.99 -6.79 16.47
N GLU A 205 -16.48 -5.96 17.37
CA GLU A 205 -16.70 -4.52 17.39
C GLU A 205 -15.34 -3.83 17.45
N LEU A 206 -15.10 -2.94 16.51
CA LEU A 206 -13.90 -2.14 16.41
C LEU A 206 -14.31 -0.68 16.65
N ALA A 207 -13.61 -0.03 17.55
CA ALA A 207 -13.62 1.42 17.71
C ALA A 207 -12.20 1.89 17.37
N ILE A 208 -12.09 2.74 16.36
CA ILE A 208 -10.80 3.15 15.80
C ILE A 208 -10.76 4.68 15.85
N THR A 209 -9.84 5.22 16.64
CA THR A 209 -9.58 6.65 16.69
C THR A 209 -8.82 7.08 15.43
N LEU A 210 -9.18 8.21 14.84
CA LEU A 210 -8.59 8.73 13.61
C LEU A 210 -7.83 10.03 13.92
N GLU A 211 -6.52 9.98 13.83
CA GLU A 211 -5.63 11.12 14.07
C GLU A 211 -4.92 11.51 12.77
N PHE A 212 -5.69 11.97 11.79
CA PHE A 212 -5.14 12.37 10.50
C PHE A 212 -4.49 13.75 10.55
N ALA A 213 -3.30 13.88 9.95
CA ALA A 213 -2.60 15.17 9.85
C ALA A 213 -3.26 16.12 8.82
N GLU A 214 -3.88 15.56 7.77
CA GLU A 214 -4.50 16.33 6.69
C GLU A 214 -6.03 16.36 6.84
N ALA A 215 -6.63 17.53 6.68
CA ALA A 215 -8.09 17.68 6.82
C ALA A 215 -8.89 16.91 5.74
N THR A 216 -8.31 16.74 4.54
CA THR A 216 -8.92 16.00 3.43
C THR A 216 -8.93 14.48 3.63
N ALA A 217 -8.10 13.96 4.55
CA ALA A 217 -8.00 12.53 4.81
C ALA A 217 -9.33 11.91 5.28
N LEU A 218 -10.09 12.65 6.09
CA LEU A 218 -11.38 12.16 6.58
C LEU A 218 -12.41 12.04 5.43
N GLU A 219 -12.38 12.97 4.49
CA GLU A 219 -13.23 12.93 3.29
C GLU A 219 -12.82 11.78 2.37
N GLU A 220 -11.52 11.57 2.17
CA GLU A 220 -10.99 10.43 1.41
C GLU A 220 -11.43 9.09 2.01
N LEU A 221 -11.32 8.95 3.34
CA LEU A 221 -11.79 7.75 4.04
C LEU A 221 -13.30 7.54 3.84
N ARG A 222 -14.09 8.58 4.05
CA ARG A 222 -15.55 8.56 3.93
C ARG A 222 -15.97 8.11 2.54
N ASP A 223 -15.38 8.69 1.49
CA ASP A 223 -15.74 8.39 0.12
C ASP A 223 -15.24 7.00 -0.30
N GLY A 224 -14.03 6.62 0.13
CA GLY A 224 -13.47 5.29 -0.09
C GLY A 224 -14.30 4.18 0.56
N LEU A 225 -14.67 4.33 1.83
CA LEU A 225 -15.52 3.38 2.54
C LEU A 225 -16.91 3.30 1.91
N ARG A 226 -17.48 4.44 1.50
CA ARG A 226 -18.79 4.46 0.85
C ARG A 226 -18.76 3.67 -0.45
N ARG A 227 -17.71 3.86 -1.27
CA ARG A 227 -17.52 3.13 -2.52
C ARG A 227 -17.37 1.64 -2.29
N VAL A 228 -16.46 1.22 -1.39
CA VAL A 228 -16.20 -0.21 -1.16
C VAL A 228 -17.38 -0.92 -0.52
N LEU A 229 -17.95 -0.36 0.56
CA LEU A 229 -19.00 -1.04 1.33
C LEU A 229 -20.38 -1.01 0.65
N ALA A 230 -20.57 -0.13 -0.32
CA ALA A 230 -21.75 -0.13 -1.17
C ALA A 230 -21.63 -1.07 -2.38
N SER A 231 -20.45 -1.64 -2.66
CA SER A 231 -20.23 -2.54 -3.80
C SER A 231 -20.85 -3.93 -3.61
N GLY A 232 -21.04 -4.64 -4.72
CA GLY A 232 -21.47 -6.04 -4.75
C GLY A 232 -22.91 -6.29 -4.26
N PRO A 233 -23.26 -7.55 -3.96
CA PRO A 233 -24.63 -7.94 -3.68
C PRO A 233 -25.20 -7.30 -2.40
N ARG A 234 -26.44 -6.82 -2.45
CA ARG A 234 -27.15 -6.17 -1.32
C ARG A 234 -27.11 -6.97 -0.01
N ARG A 235 -27.08 -8.30 -0.08
CA ARG A 235 -27.00 -9.20 1.11
C ARG A 235 -25.69 -9.07 1.90
N ASN A 236 -24.63 -8.59 1.27
CA ASN A 236 -23.30 -8.43 1.86
C ASN A 236 -23.00 -6.99 2.28
N ARG A 237 -23.81 -6.02 1.83
CA ARG A 237 -23.67 -4.61 2.23
C ARG A 237 -24.02 -4.44 3.72
N PRO A 238 -23.39 -3.48 4.42
CA PRO A 238 -23.75 -3.15 5.79
C PRO A 238 -25.23 -2.77 5.91
N LYS A 239 -25.86 -3.13 7.03
CA LYS A 239 -27.24 -2.71 7.33
C LYS A 239 -27.31 -1.25 7.77
N ARG A 240 -26.22 -0.75 8.35
CA ARG A 240 -26.03 0.64 8.76
C ARG A 240 -24.72 1.14 8.16
N LEU A 241 -24.80 2.20 7.37
CA LEU A 241 -23.67 2.86 6.74
C LEU A 241 -23.88 4.36 6.90
N GLU A 242 -23.22 4.95 7.90
CA GLU A 242 -23.30 6.38 8.22
C GLU A 242 -21.89 6.93 8.12
N LEU A 243 -21.60 7.56 6.98
CA LEU A 243 -20.27 8.05 6.62
C LEU A 243 -20.35 9.54 6.36
#